data_AF-A0AAV6DLN3-F1
#
_entry.id   AF-A0AAV6DLN3-F1
#
_cell.length_a   1.000
_cell.length_b   1.000
_cell.length_c   1.000
_cell.angle_alpha   90.00
_cell.angle_beta   90.00
_cell.angle_gamma   90.00
#
_symmetry.space_group_name_H-M   'P 1'
#
loop_
_entity.id
_entity.type
_entity.pdbx_description
1 polymer ?
#
loop_
_entity_poly.entity_id
_entity_poly.type
_entity_poly.pdbx_seq_one_letter_code
_entity_poly.pdbx_strand_id
1 'polypeptide(L)'
;MARKAVKATNGTASDGKSGSNTYGYPFWEWVAREDPEYVKARQPLSRLSIGEGRELAVKYREMVIIGILAFRGRKDGVIAHMRRAIDHGATKRELLEAIQSAAVPGGAPASAPAPRP
;
A
#
# COMPACT_ATOMS: atom_id res chain seq x y z
N MET A 1 24.51 19.95 31.78
CA MET A 1 23.83 20.54 30.60
C MET A 1 22.76 19.57 30.13
N ALA A 2 21.50 19.83 30.48
CA ALA A 2 20.36 18.93 30.29
C ALA A 2 19.84 18.96 28.84
N ARG A 3 19.60 17.78 28.25
CA ARG A 3 18.94 17.66 26.94
C ARG A 3 17.42 17.73 27.15
N LYS A 4 16.80 18.76 26.58
CA LYS A 4 15.37 19.02 26.62
C LYS A 4 14.63 17.96 25.81
N ALA A 5 13.68 17.26 26.44
CA ALA A 5 12.82 16.28 25.79
C ALA A 5 11.92 16.96 24.74
N VAL A 6 11.97 16.47 23.50
CA VAL A 6 11.04 16.85 22.45
C VAL A 6 9.74 16.08 22.68
N LYS A 7 8.66 16.82 22.95
CA LYS A 7 7.30 16.32 23.10
C LYS A 7 6.83 15.77 21.75
N ALA A 8 6.61 14.46 21.68
CA ALA A 8 5.98 13.80 20.55
C ALA A 8 4.59 14.43 20.33
N THR A 9 4.40 15.06 19.18
CA THR A 9 3.10 15.57 18.74
C THR A 9 2.26 14.38 18.29
N ASN A 10 1.13 14.18 18.98
CA ASN A 10 0.12 13.17 18.66
C ASN A 10 -0.20 13.18 17.16
N GLY A 11 0.18 12.10 16.47
CA GLY A 11 -0.35 11.79 15.15
C GLY A 11 -1.86 11.66 15.27
N THR A 12 -2.58 12.45 14.48
CA THR A 12 -4.02 12.30 14.30
C THR A 12 -4.28 10.89 13.80
N ALA A 13 -4.91 10.08 14.64
CA ALA A 13 -5.45 8.79 14.26
C ALA A 13 -6.36 8.99 13.04
N SER A 14 -5.99 8.38 11.92
CA SER A 14 -6.89 8.24 10.79
C SER A 14 -7.95 7.22 11.17
N ASP A 15 -9.03 7.73 11.77
CA ASP A 15 -10.20 6.95 12.15
C ASP A 15 -10.74 6.15 10.94
N GLY A 16 -10.62 4.83 11.05
CA GLY A 16 -11.71 3.91 10.77
C GLY A 16 -12.32 3.90 9.36
N LYS A 17 -11.53 3.68 8.30
CA LYS A 17 -12.05 2.95 7.14
C LYS A 17 -11.79 1.47 7.34
N SER A 18 -12.86 0.71 7.54
CA SER A 18 -12.93 -0.74 7.71
C SER A 18 -11.71 -1.47 7.14
N GLY A 19 -11.00 -2.22 7.99
CA GLY A 19 -9.85 -3.04 7.59
C GLY A 19 -10.15 -4.09 6.52
N SER A 20 -11.39 -4.16 6.00
CA SER A 20 -11.81 -4.99 4.88
C SER A 20 -11.45 -4.43 3.50
N ASN A 21 -11.43 -3.10 3.30
CA ASN A 21 -11.24 -2.50 1.96
C ASN A 21 -10.33 -1.27 1.94
N THR A 22 -9.11 -1.40 2.48
CA THR A 22 -8.10 -0.31 2.53
C THR A 22 -7.82 0.36 1.19
N TYR A 23 -7.94 -0.37 0.08
CA TYR A 23 -7.60 0.11 -1.27
C TYR A 23 -8.82 0.47 -2.13
N GLY A 24 -10.04 0.32 -1.61
CA GLY A 24 -11.27 0.65 -2.35
C GLY A 24 -11.57 -0.31 -3.51
N TYR A 25 -11.14 -1.57 -3.46
CA TYR A 25 -11.47 -2.55 -4.49
C TYR A 25 -12.93 -3.02 -4.34
N PRO A 26 -13.78 -2.93 -5.39
CA PRO A 26 -15.20 -3.33 -5.33
C PRO A 26 -15.39 -4.79 -4.92
N PHE A 27 -14.44 -5.66 -5.29
CA PHE A 27 -14.48 -7.07 -4.92
C PHE A 27 -14.49 -7.29 -3.40
N TRP A 28 -13.78 -6.48 -2.60
CA TRP A 28 -13.78 -6.65 -1.15
C TRP A 28 -15.08 -6.16 -0.49
N GLU A 29 -15.83 -5.26 -1.14
CA GLU A 29 -17.18 -4.89 -0.70
C GLU A 29 -18.15 -6.04 -0.92
N TRP A 30 -18.04 -6.70 -2.09
CA TRP A 30 -18.79 -7.92 -2.37
C TRP A 30 -18.45 -9.02 -1.36
N VAL A 31 -17.16 -9.35 -1.15
CA VAL A 31 -16.76 -10.38 -0.17
C VAL A 31 -17.26 -10.05 1.24
N ALA A 32 -17.20 -8.78 1.67
CA ALA A 32 -17.69 -8.39 2.99
C ALA A 32 -19.20 -8.59 3.18
N ARG A 33 -19.98 -8.53 2.09
CA ARG A 33 -21.41 -8.84 2.09
C ARG A 33 -21.68 -10.34 2.11
N GLU A 34 -20.92 -11.11 1.34
CA GLU A 34 -21.15 -12.55 1.20
C GLU A 34 -20.54 -13.37 2.35
N ASP A 35 -19.39 -12.98 2.89
CA ASP A 35 -18.69 -13.68 3.98
C ASP A 35 -17.97 -12.70 4.93
N PRO A 36 -18.71 -12.08 5.87
CA PRO A 36 -18.14 -11.11 6.81
C PRO A 36 -17.14 -11.74 7.80
N GLU A 37 -17.30 -13.03 8.15
CA GLU A 37 -16.39 -13.69 9.10
C GLU A 37 -15.03 -13.97 8.45
N TYR A 38 -14.99 -14.33 7.15
CA TYR A 38 -13.73 -14.43 6.41
C TYR A 38 -12.97 -13.10 6.39
N VAL A 39 -13.68 -12.00 6.13
CA VAL A 39 -13.09 -10.66 6.15
C VAL A 39 -12.52 -10.31 7.52
N LYS A 40 -13.26 -10.60 8.60
CA LYS A 40 -12.82 -10.40 9.98
C LYS A 40 -11.58 -11.23 10.31
N ALA A 41 -11.55 -12.49 9.92
CA ALA A 41 -10.41 -13.39 10.11
C ALA A 41 -9.14 -12.92 9.39
N ARG A 42 -9.27 -12.18 8.28
CA ARG A 42 -8.14 -11.63 7.53
C ARG A 42 -7.56 -10.34 8.14
N GLN A 43 -8.30 -9.60 8.96
CA GLN A 43 -7.84 -8.30 9.50
C GLN A 43 -6.50 -8.36 10.27
N PRO A 44 -6.22 -9.37 11.11
CA PRO A 44 -4.91 -9.49 11.76
C PRO A 44 -3.76 -9.61 10.76
N LEU A 45 -3.96 -10.38 9.68
CA LEU A 45 -2.96 -10.53 8.62
C LEU A 45 -2.72 -9.20 7.89
N SER A 46 -3.80 -8.47 7.55
CA SER A 46 -3.68 -7.13 6.93
C SER A 46 -2.90 -6.17 7.82
N ARG A 47 -3.13 -6.18 9.14
CA ARG A 47 -2.38 -5.34 10.10
C ARG A 47 -0.89 -5.66 10.11
N LEU A 48 -0.52 -6.93 10.09
CA LEU A 48 0.89 -7.36 10.05
C LEU A 48 1.59 -7.02 8.72
N SER A 49 0.85 -7.13 7.60
CA SER A 49 1.39 -6.91 6.26
C SER A 49 1.48 -5.42 5.89
N ILE A 50 0.34 -4.73 5.88
CA ILE A 50 0.17 -3.37 5.32
C ILE A 50 -0.18 -2.31 6.38
N GLY A 51 -0.43 -2.71 7.63
CA GLY A 51 -0.73 -1.80 8.74
C GLY A 51 0.47 -0.98 9.21
N GLU A 52 0.25 0.02 10.04
CA GLU A 52 1.30 0.89 10.59
C GLU A 52 2.08 0.25 11.76
N GLY A 53 3.05 0.98 12.33
CA GLY A 53 3.81 0.53 13.51
C GLY A 53 4.75 -0.65 13.25
N ARG A 54 5.26 -0.78 12.02
CA ARG A 54 6.25 -1.79 11.62
C ARG A 54 7.60 -1.13 11.36
N GLU A 55 8.67 -1.91 11.42
CA GLU A 55 10.04 -1.45 11.20
C GLU A 55 10.21 -0.78 9.83
N LEU A 56 9.70 -1.42 8.77
CA LEU A 56 9.69 -0.83 7.45
C LEU A 56 8.51 0.14 7.34
N ALA A 57 8.82 1.42 7.10
CA ALA A 57 7.80 2.46 6.90
C ALA A 57 6.78 2.06 5.82
N VAL A 58 5.53 2.51 5.97
CA VAL A 58 4.44 2.16 5.06
C VAL A 58 4.81 2.42 3.59
N LYS A 59 5.37 3.60 3.29
CA LYS A 59 5.72 3.96 1.91
C LYS A 59 6.62 2.94 1.20
N TYR A 60 7.58 2.33 1.92
CA TYR A 60 8.49 1.35 1.33
C TYR A 60 7.83 -0.02 1.16
N ARG A 61 6.93 -0.41 2.09
CA ARG A 61 6.12 -1.62 1.92
C ARG A 61 5.16 -1.50 0.73
N GLU A 62 4.55 -0.34 0.55
CA GLU A 62 3.74 -0.05 -0.63
C GLU A 62 4.57 -0.14 -1.91
N MET A 63 5.81 0.39 -1.94
CA MET A 63 6.69 0.27 -3.11
C MET A 63 6.99 -1.19 -3.49
N VAL A 64 7.20 -2.08 -2.51
CA VAL A 64 7.36 -3.52 -2.77
C VAL A 64 6.10 -4.11 -3.42
N ILE A 65 4.92 -3.77 -2.88
CA ILE A 65 3.64 -4.24 -3.43
C ILE A 65 3.40 -3.69 -4.84
N ILE A 66 3.70 -2.41 -5.07
CA ILE A 66 3.61 -1.75 -6.37
C ILE A 66 4.46 -2.48 -7.41
N GLY A 67 5.72 -2.83 -7.08
CA GLY A 67 6.59 -3.59 -7.99
C GLY A 67 5.98 -4.95 -8.38
N ILE A 68 5.44 -5.69 -7.42
CA ILE A 68 4.77 -6.99 -7.67
C ILE A 68 3.51 -6.81 -8.54
N LEU A 69 2.69 -5.80 -8.25
CA LEU A 69 1.46 -5.54 -9.00
C LEU A 69 1.76 -5.06 -10.42
N ALA A 70 2.79 -4.24 -10.60
CA ALA A 70 3.28 -3.80 -11.90
C ALA A 70 3.72 -5.01 -12.73
N PHE A 71 4.57 -5.88 -12.17
CA PHE A 71 4.98 -7.14 -12.81
C PHE A 71 3.79 -8.02 -13.24
N ARG A 72 2.75 -8.09 -12.40
CA ARG A 72 1.52 -8.85 -12.70
C ARG A 72 0.54 -8.13 -13.63
N GLY A 73 0.88 -6.94 -14.15
CA GLY A 73 0.00 -6.14 -15.01
C GLY A 73 -1.27 -5.61 -14.33
N ARG A 74 -1.28 -5.49 -12.99
CA ARG A 74 -2.47 -5.13 -12.20
C ARG A 74 -2.58 -3.61 -11.99
N LYS A 75 -2.93 -2.91 -13.07
CA LYS A 75 -2.99 -1.43 -13.14
C LYS A 75 -3.75 -0.77 -11.98
N ASP A 76 -4.99 -1.21 -11.74
CA ASP A 76 -5.83 -0.59 -10.70
C ASP A 76 -5.21 -0.75 -9.31
N GLY A 77 -4.56 -1.90 -9.09
CA GLY A 77 -3.82 -2.14 -7.87
C GLY A 77 -2.59 -1.26 -7.74
N VAL A 78 -1.79 -1.13 -8.80
CA VAL A 78 -0.64 -0.20 -8.82
C VAL A 78 -1.10 1.21 -8.43
N ILE A 79 -2.18 1.71 -9.01
CA ILE A 79 -2.70 3.05 -8.73
C ILE A 79 -3.16 3.18 -7.27
N ALA A 80 -3.90 2.20 -6.74
CA ALA A 80 -4.40 2.24 -5.37
C ALA A 80 -3.26 2.24 -4.34
N HIS A 81 -2.25 1.39 -4.55
CA HIS A 81 -1.08 1.32 -3.68
C HIS A 81 -0.15 2.55 -3.82
N MET A 82 -0.04 3.15 -5.02
CA MET A 82 0.67 4.42 -5.20
C MET A 82 0.02 5.57 -4.40
N ARG A 83 -1.32 5.67 -4.42
CA ARG A 83 -2.04 6.68 -3.64
C ARG A 83 -1.73 6.53 -2.15
N ARG A 84 -1.84 5.30 -1.63
CA ARG A 84 -1.50 5.02 -0.24
C ARG A 84 -0.04 5.33 0.08
N ALA A 85 0.90 4.98 -0.79
CA ALA A 85 2.30 5.32 -0.59
C ALA A 85 2.51 6.84 -0.45
N ILE A 86 1.84 7.64 -1.30
CA ILE A 86 1.87 9.10 -1.27
C ILE A 86 1.26 9.65 0.02
N ASP A 87 0.12 9.10 0.46
CA ASP A 87 -0.51 9.47 1.74
C ASP A 87 0.43 9.22 2.93
N HIS A 88 1.39 8.30 2.79
CA HIS A 88 2.44 8.00 3.76
C HIS A 88 3.81 8.60 3.41
N GLY A 89 3.84 9.65 2.59
CA GLY A 89 5.03 10.47 2.34
C GLY A 89 5.96 9.96 1.23
N ALA A 90 5.49 9.08 0.35
CA ALA A 90 6.21 8.77 -0.89
C ALA A 90 6.12 9.94 -1.88
N THR A 91 7.21 10.22 -2.57
CA THR A 91 7.25 11.13 -3.71
C THR A 91 7.00 10.37 -5.01
N LYS A 92 6.51 11.07 -6.04
CA LYS A 92 6.39 10.50 -7.40
C LYS A 92 7.73 9.96 -7.93
N ARG A 93 8.85 10.58 -7.54
CA ARG A 93 10.20 10.16 -7.96
C ARG A 93 10.59 8.83 -7.35
N GLU A 94 10.41 8.65 -6.04
CA GLU A 94 10.65 7.36 -5.37
C GLU A 94 9.81 6.24 -5.99
N LEU A 95 8.53 6.51 -6.31
CA LEU A 95 7.66 5.51 -6.93
C LEU A 95 8.11 5.11 -8.35
N LEU A 96 8.58 6.08 -9.14
CA LEU A 96 9.13 5.81 -10.47
C LEU A 96 10.40 4.96 -10.39
N GLU A 97 11.32 5.31 -9.50
CA GLU A 97 12.57 4.57 -9.30
C GLU A 97 12.33 3.15 -8.78
N ALA A 98 11.32 2.95 -7.92
CA ALA A 98 10.90 1.63 -7.48
C ALA A 98 10.40 0.76 -8.65
N ILE A 99 9.60 1.33 -9.57
CA ILE A 99 9.12 0.61 -10.76
C ILE A 99 10.28 0.30 -11.72
N GLN A 100 11.17 1.25 -11.96
CA GLN A 100 12.37 1.02 -12.78
C GLN A 100 13.23 -0.10 -12.20
N SER A 101 13.40 -0.11 -10.87
CA SER A 101 14.10 -1.17 -10.16
C SER A 101 13.41 -2.52 -10.28
N ALA A 102 12.06 -2.55 -10.24
CA ALA A 102 11.28 -3.78 -10.46
C ALA A 102 11.29 -4.25 -11.93
N ALA A 103 11.46 -3.33 -12.88
CA ALA A 103 11.47 -3.63 -14.31
C ALA A 103 12.70 -4.44 -14.75
N VAL A 104 13.85 -4.25 -14.11
CA VAL A 104 15.07 -5.00 -14.45
C VAL A 104 14.91 -6.51 -14.21
N PRO A 105 14.51 -6.99 -13.01
CA PRO A 105 14.26 -8.40 -12.77
C PRO A 105 12.89 -8.87 -13.29
N GLY A 106 11.90 -7.98 -13.41
CA GLY A 106 10.55 -8.33 -13.85
C GLY A 106 10.33 -8.33 -15.37
N GLY A 107 11.25 -7.74 -16.15
CA GLY A 107 11.12 -7.58 -17.60
C GLY A 107 10.01 -6.61 -18.02
N ALA A 108 9.68 -6.63 -19.32
CA ALA A 108 8.72 -5.71 -19.94
C ALA A 108 7.35 -5.59 -19.23
N PRO A 109 6.74 -6.64 -18.64
CA PRO A 109 5.47 -6.52 -17.93
C PRO A 109 5.47 -5.51 -16.79
N ALA A 110 6.59 -5.34 -16.09
CA ALA A 110 6.71 -4.42 -14.97
C ALA A 110 6.86 -2.94 -15.39
N SER A 111 7.31 -2.66 -16.62
CA SER A 111 7.48 -1.31 -17.15
C SER A 111 6.44 -0.91 -18.18
N ALA A 112 5.69 -1.86 -18.74
CA ALA A 112 4.74 -1.60 -19.80
C ALA A 112 3.62 -0.67 -19.30
N PRO A 113 3.36 0.46 -19.98
CA PRO A 113 2.14 1.18 -19.75
C PRO A 113 0.97 0.26 -20.08
N ALA A 114 -0.11 0.50 -19.36
CA ALA A 114 -1.38 -0.15 -19.58
C ALA A 114 -1.70 -0.34 -21.09
N PRO A 115 -1.99 -1.57 -21.60
CA PRO A 115 -2.55 -1.70 -22.95
C PRO A 115 -3.76 -0.77 -23.06
N ARG A 116 -3.74 0.10 -24.07
CA ARG A 116 -4.86 0.97 -24.40
C ARG A 116 -5.99 0.11 -24.99
N PRO A 117 -7.25 0.42 -24.69
CA PRO A 117 -8.40 -0.30 -25.23
C PRO A 117 -8.43 -0.23 -26.77
#